data_AF-A0A1V5XIJ2-F1
#
_entry.id   AF-A0A1V5XIJ2-F1
#
_cell.length_a   1.000
_cell.length_b   1.000
_cell.length_c   1.000
_cell.angle_alpha   90.00
_cell.angle_beta   90.00
_cell.angle_gamma   90.00
#
_symmetry.space_group_name_H-M   'P 1'
#
loop_
_entity.id
_entity.type
_entity.pdbx_description
1 polymer ?
#
loop_
_entity_poly.entity_id
_entity_poly.type
_entity_poly.pdbx_seq_one_letter_code
_entity_poly.pdbx_strand_id
1 'polypeptide(L)'
;MQSLQKRDDSRGRILGDWWRGSPPLRGMMLALHQHGSMRMQKPPIVARTNEHFRLSRGFTLLELMTVVILVGIIAAIAIPTASRLMRENRSSTAAQRIALMYQVARARAMGRGAAVLVRYSNGEFKVREAVVGKSSASSSGGGAGGAAGGGSTTNYFPVASCTMPATRWDDSSDLFEEIESFTLGGQAPYDLVKTEFSIYSAQSGATATVIGDSEVGDVCFTPSGTMLFRKGTTTAFSSSPRTLMIRVGQMSGTTEVGISRVVFILPNGMARIAAKVKES
;
A
#
# COMPACT_ATOMS: atom_id res chain seq x y z
N MET A 1 -54.67 -6.59 30.42
CA MET A 1 -54.48 -5.70 29.26
C MET A 1 -53.03 -5.80 28.81
N GLN A 2 -52.81 -6.28 27.58
CA GLN A 2 -51.67 -6.04 26.66
C GLN A 2 -50.24 -6.35 27.15
N SER A 3 -49.33 -6.94 26.37
CA SER A 3 -49.37 -7.44 25.00
C SER A 3 -48.15 -8.35 24.79
N LEU A 4 -48.38 -9.48 24.12
CA LEU A 4 -47.38 -10.47 23.73
C LEU A 4 -46.59 -9.97 22.52
N GLN A 5 -45.25 -9.94 22.63
CA GLN A 5 -44.33 -9.55 21.57
C GLN A 5 -44.18 -10.69 20.54
N LYS A 6 -44.81 -10.50 19.38
CA LYS A 6 -44.73 -11.37 18.20
C LYS A 6 -43.38 -11.13 17.49
N ARG A 7 -42.51 -12.15 17.45
CA ARG A 7 -41.34 -12.19 16.54
C ARG A 7 -41.82 -12.57 15.15
N ASP A 8 -41.55 -11.71 14.17
CA ASP A 8 -41.73 -11.97 12.75
C ASP A 8 -40.33 -11.99 12.11
N ASP A 9 -40.01 -13.11 11.46
CA ASP A 9 -38.70 -13.43 10.88
C ASP A 9 -38.85 -13.44 9.35
N SER A 10 -38.75 -12.24 8.77
CA SER A 10 -38.87 -12.02 7.33
C SER A 10 -37.56 -12.36 6.62
N ARG A 11 -37.54 -13.59 6.08
CA ARG A 11 -36.55 -14.12 5.14
C ARG A 11 -36.53 -13.34 3.82
N GLY A 12 -35.58 -12.42 3.66
CA GLY A 12 -35.23 -11.80 2.38
C GLY A 12 -34.09 -12.55 1.68
N ARG A 13 -34.42 -13.57 0.87
CA ARG A 13 -33.47 -14.19 -0.07
C ARG A 13 -33.35 -13.31 -1.32
N ILE A 14 -32.22 -12.63 -1.44
CA ILE A 14 -31.75 -12.00 -2.67
C ILE A 14 -30.80 -13.00 -3.34
N LEU A 15 -31.29 -13.70 -4.36
CA LEU A 15 -30.47 -14.48 -5.30
C LEU A 15 -30.53 -13.77 -6.65
N GLY A 16 -29.34 -13.43 -7.15
CA GLY A 16 -29.15 -12.74 -8.42
C GLY A 16 -29.27 -13.70 -9.60
N ASP A 17 -30.07 -13.27 -10.58
CA ASP A 17 -30.12 -13.86 -11.90
C ASP A 17 -29.04 -13.22 -12.78
N TRP A 18 -27.86 -13.85 -12.78
CA TRP A 18 -26.81 -13.59 -13.75
C TRP A 18 -27.01 -14.48 -14.98
N TRP A 19 -27.24 -13.82 -16.12
CA TRP A 19 -26.72 -14.17 -17.44
C TRP A 19 -26.59 -15.65 -17.79
N ARG A 20 -27.54 -16.16 -18.58
CA ARG A 20 -27.34 -17.38 -19.38
C ARG A 20 -27.64 -17.07 -20.84
N GLY A 21 -26.59 -16.74 -21.60
CA GLY A 21 -26.61 -16.76 -23.06
C GLY A 21 -26.26 -18.15 -23.57
N SER A 22 -27.02 -18.64 -24.56
CA SER A 22 -26.62 -19.52 -25.68
C SER A 22 -27.87 -19.98 -26.45
N PRO A 23 -27.91 -19.82 -27.79
CA PRO A 23 -28.68 -20.73 -28.63
C PRO A 23 -27.77 -21.49 -29.61
N PRO A 24 -27.98 -22.79 -29.85
CA PRO A 24 -27.48 -23.45 -31.04
C PRO A 24 -28.61 -23.76 -32.04
N LEU A 25 -28.33 -23.30 -33.26
CA LEU A 25 -28.73 -23.75 -34.59
C LEU A 25 -29.38 -25.15 -34.71
N ARG A 26 -30.56 -25.19 -35.34
CA ARG A 26 -31.12 -26.25 -36.21
C ARG A 26 -32.08 -25.53 -37.16
N GLY A 27 -32.01 -25.56 -38.49
CA GLY A 27 -31.67 -26.66 -39.38
C GLY A 27 -32.97 -27.22 -39.99
N MET A 28 -33.51 -26.58 -41.03
CA MET A 28 -34.66 -27.09 -41.81
C MET A 28 -34.64 -26.43 -43.20
N MET A 29 -34.03 -27.09 -44.18
CA MET A 29 -34.66 -27.96 -45.20
C MET A 29 -35.28 -27.21 -46.40
N LEU A 30 -34.60 -27.39 -47.54
CA LEU A 30 -35.08 -27.52 -48.92
C LEU A 30 -36.47 -26.98 -49.30
N ALA A 31 -36.47 -26.10 -50.31
CA ALA A 31 -37.43 -26.17 -51.40
C ALA A 31 -36.77 -25.74 -52.72
N LEU A 32 -36.74 -26.68 -53.66
CA LEU A 32 -36.37 -26.50 -55.06
C LEU A 32 -37.42 -25.68 -55.79
N HIS A 33 -37.01 -24.73 -56.63
CA HIS A 33 -37.77 -24.32 -57.81
C HIS A 33 -36.82 -23.89 -58.93
N GLN A 34 -36.77 -24.71 -59.96
CA GLN A 34 -36.22 -24.37 -61.28
C GLN A 34 -37.30 -23.62 -62.06
N HIS A 35 -36.93 -22.61 -62.85
CA HIS A 35 -37.44 -22.38 -64.21
C HIS A 35 -36.72 -21.19 -64.86
N GLY A 36 -36.37 -21.35 -66.15
CA GLY A 36 -36.42 -20.26 -67.12
C GLY A 36 -35.09 -19.77 -67.66
N SER A 37 -34.62 -20.39 -68.75
CA SER A 37 -33.60 -19.85 -69.64
C SER A 37 -34.09 -18.57 -70.33
N MET A 38 -33.37 -17.46 -70.17
CA MET A 38 -33.46 -16.32 -71.09
C MET A 38 -32.08 -15.94 -71.60
N ARG A 39 -32.06 -15.71 -72.91
CA ARG A 39 -30.88 -15.65 -73.75
C ARG A 39 -30.01 -14.45 -73.42
N MET A 40 -28.72 -14.76 -73.46
CA MET A 40 -27.56 -13.89 -73.48
C MET A 40 -27.69 -12.84 -74.60
N GLN A 41 -27.78 -11.57 -74.22
CA GLN A 41 -27.41 -10.45 -75.07
C GLN A 41 -26.47 -9.57 -74.26
N LYS A 42 -25.17 -9.67 -74.59
CA LYS A 42 -24.08 -8.97 -73.93
C LYS A 42 -24.08 -7.51 -74.44
N PRO A 43 -24.44 -6.50 -73.64
CA PRO A 43 -24.18 -5.12 -74.03
C PRO A 43 -22.67 -4.87 -74.02
N PRO A 44 -22.16 -3.91 -74.83
CA PRO A 44 -20.75 -3.56 -74.83
C PRO A 44 -20.32 -3.17 -73.42
N ILE A 45 -19.17 -3.70 -73.00
CA ILE A 45 -18.49 -3.35 -71.75
C ILE A 45 -18.15 -1.87 -71.85
N VAL A 46 -19.04 -1.00 -71.34
CA VAL A 46 -18.67 0.37 -71.02
C VAL A 46 -17.83 0.25 -69.77
N ALA A 47 -16.51 0.19 -69.95
CA ALA A 47 -15.56 0.47 -68.91
C ALA A 47 -15.77 1.90 -68.45
N ARG A 48 -16.75 2.12 -67.56
CA ARG A 48 -16.70 3.25 -66.65
C ARG A 48 -15.55 2.93 -65.71
N THR A 49 -14.38 3.42 -66.08
CA THR A 49 -13.33 3.72 -65.11
C THR A 49 -13.97 4.68 -64.10
N ASN A 50 -14.54 4.11 -63.04
CA ASN A 50 -14.56 4.80 -61.77
C ASN A 50 -13.08 4.93 -61.40
N GLU A 51 -12.44 5.95 -61.97
CA GLU A 51 -11.31 6.64 -61.38
C GLU A 51 -11.78 6.96 -59.98
N HIS A 52 -11.52 6.02 -59.06
CA HIS A 52 -11.60 6.25 -57.64
C HIS A 52 -10.79 7.52 -57.43
N PHE A 53 -11.49 8.64 -57.20
CA PHE A 53 -10.88 9.92 -56.89
C PHE A 53 -9.76 9.62 -55.90
N ARG A 54 -8.51 9.64 -56.41
CA ARG A 54 -7.34 9.57 -55.57
C ARG A 54 -7.29 10.91 -54.89
N LEU A 55 -8.08 11.04 -53.82
CA LEU A 55 -8.00 12.10 -52.84
C LEU A 55 -6.68 11.88 -52.09
N SER A 56 -5.58 12.16 -52.78
CA SER A 56 -4.30 12.45 -52.16
C SER A 56 -4.46 13.81 -51.49
N ARG A 57 -5.21 13.84 -50.38
CA ARG A 57 -5.39 15.03 -49.56
C ARG A 57 -4.09 15.23 -48.80
N GLY A 58 -3.27 16.17 -49.28
CA GLY A 58 -2.19 16.72 -48.48
C GLY A 58 -2.77 17.47 -47.28
N PHE A 59 -2.12 17.34 -46.12
CA PHE A 59 -2.45 18.12 -44.93
C PHE A 59 -2.33 19.61 -45.26
N THR A 60 -3.35 20.40 -44.97
CA THR A 60 -3.25 21.86 -45.15
C THR A 60 -2.43 22.47 -44.01
N LEU A 61 -1.71 23.56 -44.28
CA LEU A 61 -0.96 24.28 -43.23
C LEU A 61 -1.90 24.72 -42.08
N LEU A 62 -3.12 25.12 -42.44
CA LEU A 62 -4.14 25.52 -41.47
C LEU A 62 -4.60 24.34 -40.59
N GLU A 63 -4.73 23.14 -41.15
CA GLU A 63 -5.07 21.93 -40.39
C GLU A 63 -4.00 21.62 -39.34
N LEU A 64 -2.72 21.70 -39.72
CA LEU A 64 -1.61 21.52 -38.78
C LEU A 64 -1.62 22.59 -37.66
N MET A 65 -1.86 23.86 -38.01
CA MET A 65 -1.96 24.92 -37.00
C MET A 65 -3.10 24.68 -36.00
N THR A 66 -4.29 24.29 -36.49
CA THR A 66 -5.42 23.99 -35.60
C THR A 66 -5.14 22.81 -34.68
N VAL A 67 -4.50 21.75 -35.16
CA VAL A 67 -4.13 20.59 -34.34
C VAL A 67 -3.14 20.97 -33.25
N VAL A 68 -2.09 21.74 -33.57
CA VAL A 68 -1.10 22.19 -32.57
C VAL A 68 -1.77 23.06 -31.50
N ILE A 69 -2.68 23.96 -31.90
CA ILE A 69 -3.44 24.79 -30.95
C ILE A 69 -4.29 23.91 -30.03
N LEU A 70 -5.04 22.94 -30.58
CA LEU A 70 -5.86 22.02 -29.79
C LEU A 70 -5.03 21.18 -28.82
N VAL A 71 -3.90 20.63 -29.27
CA VAL A 71 -2.97 19.88 -28.43
C VAL A 71 -2.40 20.77 -27.32
N GLY A 72 -2.05 22.03 -27.62
CA GLY A 72 -1.57 23.00 -26.64
C GLY A 72 -2.60 23.29 -25.54
N ILE A 73 -3.86 23.49 -25.92
CA ILE A 73 -4.97 23.72 -24.97
C ILE A 73 -5.16 22.51 -24.04
N ILE A 74 -5.19 21.30 -24.61
CA ILE A 74 -5.36 20.07 -23.84
C ILE A 74 -4.18 19.85 -22.89
N ALA A 75 -2.95 20.03 -23.38
CA ALA A 75 -1.73 19.86 -22.58
C ALA A 75 -1.69 20.83 -21.38
N ALA A 76 -2.11 22.08 -21.57
CA ALA A 76 -2.15 23.09 -20.51
C ALA A 76 -3.05 22.69 -19.32
N ILE A 77 -4.11 21.91 -19.55
CA ILE A 77 -5.04 21.45 -18.50
C ILE A 77 -4.63 20.07 -17.98
N ALA A 78 -4.15 19.18 -18.85
CA ALA A 78 -3.83 17.80 -18.51
C ALA A 78 -2.58 17.68 -17.62
N ILE A 79 -1.52 18.46 -17.89
CA ILE A 79 -0.25 18.39 -17.15
C ILE A 79 -0.42 18.72 -15.64
N PRO A 80 -1.03 19.87 -15.25
CA PRO A 80 -1.15 20.21 -13.84
C PRO A 80 -2.06 19.22 -13.09
N THR A 81 -3.15 18.76 -13.71
CA THR A 81 -4.08 17.80 -13.11
C THR A 81 -3.45 16.43 -12.89
N ALA A 82 -2.73 15.90 -13.89
CA ALA A 82 -1.98 14.66 -13.77
C ALA A 82 -0.94 14.74 -12.64
N SER A 83 -0.19 15.84 -12.56
CA SER A 83 0.82 16.03 -11.52
C SER A 83 0.24 16.03 -10.11
N ARG A 84 -0.96 16.62 -9.91
CA ARG A 84 -1.65 16.64 -8.62
C ARG A 84 -2.13 15.25 -8.20
N LEU A 85 -2.69 14.49 -9.14
CA LEU A 85 -3.15 13.12 -8.89
C LEU A 85 -1.99 12.21 -8.52
N MET A 86 -0.85 12.31 -9.22
CA MET A 86 0.35 11.54 -8.88
C MET A 86 0.86 11.85 -7.47
N ARG A 87 0.89 13.13 -7.07
CA ARG A 87 1.27 13.55 -5.70
C ARG A 87 0.33 12.99 -4.62
N GLU A 88 -0.98 13.03 -4.83
CA GLU A 88 -1.95 12.47 -3.88
C GLU A 88 -1.84 10.94 -3.76
N ASN A 89 -1.58 10.25 -4.87
CA ASN A 89 -1.36 8.81 -4.86
C ASN A 89 -0.10 8.44 -4.06
N ARG A 90 0.98 9.23 -4.14
CA ARG A 90 2.23 8.97 -3.38
C ARG A 90 2.01 8.98 -1.87
N SER A 91 1.37 10.01 -1.32
CA SER A 91 1.10 10.07 0.14
C SER A 91 0.14 8.97 0.59
N SER A 92 -0.84 8.61 -0.25
CA SER A 92 -1.74 7.48 -0.01
C SER A 92 -1.00 6.14 0.01
N THR A 93 -0.16 5.86 -0.99
CA THR A 93 0.61 4.60 -1.07
C THR A 93 1.61 4.50 0.08
N ALA A 94 2.28 5.60 0.44
CA ALA A 94 3.19 5.62 1.57
C ALA A 94 2.47 5.32 2.90
N ALA A 95 1.33 5.96 3.16
CA ALA A 95 0.52 5.68 4.36
C ALA A 95 0.00 4.23 4.40
N GLN A 96 -0.40 3.68 3.25
CA GLN A 96 -0.81 2.27 3.13
C GLN A 96 0.34 1.33 3.45
N ARG A 97 1.53 1.56 2.89
CA ARG A 97 2.73 0.75 3.19
C ARG A 97 3.10 0.80 4.66
N ILE A 98 3.07 1.99 5.27
CA ILE A 98 3.32 2.15 6.71
C ILE A 98 2.32 1.33 7.52
N ALA A 99 1.02 1.48 7.27
CA ALA A 99 0.00 0.73 7.99
C ALA A 99 0.18 -0.79 7.83
N LEU A 100 0.49 -1.26 6.62
CA LEU A 100 0.76 -2.67 6.34
C LEU A 100 2.01 -3.18 7.08
N MET A 101 3.11 -2.41 7.09
CA MET A 101 4.33 -2.81 7.81
C MET A 101 4.08 -3.02 9.30
N TYR A 102 3.33 -2.12 9.95
CA TYR A 102 2.97 -2.29 11.37
C TYR A 102 2.05 -3.49 11.60
N GLN A 103 1.09 -3.74 10.70
CA GLN A 103 0.22 -4.92 10.77
C GLN A 103 1.02 -6.22 10.61
N VAL A 104 1.94 -6.27 9.64
CA VAL A 104 2.82 -7.42 9.38
C VAL A 104 3.78 -7.63 10.55
N ALA A 105 4.42 -6.58 11.06
CA ALA A 105 5.34 -6.67 12.20
C ALA A 105 4.66 -7.27 13.43
N ARG A 106 3.45 -6.80 13.76
CA ARG A 106 2.64 -7.37 14.84
C ARG A 106 2.27 -8.83 14.59
N ALA A 107 1.72 -9.13 13.40
CA ALA A 107 1.30 -10.49 13.06
C ALA A 107 2.49 -11.45 13.12
N ARG A 108 3.66 -11.00 12.69
CA ARG A 108 4.92 -11.74 12.75
C ARG A 108 5.38 -11.95 14.19
N ALA A 109 5.29 -10.93 15.06
CA ALA A 109 5.64 -11.09 16.46
C ALA A 109 4.79 -12.15 17.18
N MET A 110 3.47 -12.09 16.94
CA MET A 110 2.51 -13.05 17.50
C MET A 110 2.68 -14.46 16.89
N GLY A 111 2.90 -14.54 15.57
CA GLY A 111 2.98 -15.81 14.86
C GLY A 111 4.31 -16.56 15.03
N ARG A 112 5.43 -15.84 15.18
CA ARG A 112 6.76 -16.44 15.34
C ARG A 112 7.22 -16.57 16.79
N GLY A 113 6.56 -15.91 17.73
CA GLY A 113 7.02 -15.89 19.12
C GLY A 113 8.27 -15.03 19.35
N ALA A 114 8.69 -14.23 18.37
CA ALA A 114 9.78 -13.26 18.48
C ALA A 114 9.24 -11.85 18.71
N ALA A 115 9.96 -11.02 19.46
CA ALA A 115 9.71 -9.59 19.46
C ALA A 115 10.07 -9.01 18.09
N VAL A 116 9.24 -8.13 17.55
CA VAL A 116 9.48 -7.46 16.27
C VAL A 116 9.43 -5.96 16.48
N LEU A 117 10.47 -5.26 16.04
CA LEU A 117 10.63 -3.82 16.15
C LEU A 117 10.51 -3.17 14.78
N VAL A 118 9.73 -2.10 14.70
CA VAL A 118 9.69 -1.18 13.57
C VAL A 118 10.43 0.09 14.01
N ARG A 119 11.56 0.37 13.34
CA ARG A 119 12.36 1.57 13.53
C ARG A 119 12.04 2.57 12.42
N TYR A 120 11.77 3.81 12.77
CA TYR A 120 11.84 4.96 11.89
C TYR A 120 13.15 5.72 12.13
N SER A 121 13.88 6.05 11.07
CA SER A 121 15.06 6.91 11.13
C SER A 121 15.34 7.49 9.74
N ASN A 122 15.54 8.81 9.63
CA ASN A 122 15.95 9.47 8.38
C ASN A 122 15.04 9.16 7.18
N GLY A 123 13.71 9.11 7.39
CA GLY A 123 12.76 8.78 6.32
C GLY A 123 12.73 7.29 5.94
N GLU A 124 13.43 6.43 6.66
CA GLU A 124 13.45 4.98 6.44
C GLU A 124 12.75 4.25 7.59
N PHE A 125 11.88 3.30 7.23
CA PHE A 125 11.30 2.33 8.13
C PHE A 125 12.04 1.00 8.01
N LYS A 126 12.48 0.42 9.12
CA LYS A 126 13.13 -0.90 9.18
C LYS A 126 12.35 -1.82 10.11
N VAL A 127 12.07 -3.03 9.66
CA VAL A 127 11.45 -4.08 10.45
C VAL A 127 12.52 -5.07 10.88
N ARG A 128 12.67 -5.25 12.19
CA ARG A 128 13.69 -6.10 12.81
C ARG A 128 13.06 -7.14 13.72
N GLU A 129 13.47 -8.38 13.58
CA GLU A 129 13.03 -9.51 14.39
C GLU A 129 14.09 -9.86 15.42
N ALA A 130 13.71 -10.06 16.67
CA ALA A 130 14.61 -10.41 17.75
C ALA A 130 15.06 -11.87 17.66
N VAL A 131 16.38 -12.08 17.64
CA VAL A 131 16.99 -13.41 17.62
C VAL A 131 17.99 -13.57 18.75
N VAL A 132 18.29 -14.81 19.13
CA VAL A 132 19.49 -15.12 19.90
C VAL A 132 20.68 -14.84 18.98
N GLY A 133 21.59 -13.95 19.39
CA GLY A 133 22.54 -13.34 18.47
C GLY A 133 23.43 -14.33 17.73
N LYS A 134 23.88 -13.94 16.54
CA LYS A 134 24.71 -14.77 15.62
C LYS A 134 25.99 -15.30 16.26
N SER A 135 26.54 -14.55 17.23
CA SER A 135 27.74 -14.86 18.01
C SER A 135 27.44 -15.52 19.37
N SER A 136 26.18 -15.48 19.84
CA SER A 136 25.75 -16.08 21.12
C SER A 136 25.51 -17.60 21.05
N ALA A 137 25.57 -18.19 19.85
CA ALA A 137 25.65 -19.65 19.71
C ALA A 137 26.98 -20.23 20.22
N SER A 138 27.99 -19.39 20.53
CA SER A 138 29.32 -19.84 20.98
C SER A 138 29.72 -19.39 22.40
N SER A 139 28.86 -18.72 23.17
CA SER A 139 29.26 -18.27 24.53
C SER A 139 28.11 -18.08 25.51
N SER A 140 27.42 -19.16 25.87
CA SER A 140 26.69 -19.21 27.14
C SER A 140 27.06 -20.47 27.93
N GLY A 141 28.17 -20.38 28.66
CA GLY A 141 28.18 -20.96 29.99
C GLY A 141 27.22 -20.15 30.86
N GLY A 142 26.05 -20.71 31.19
CA GLY A 142 25.16 -20.11 32.19
C GLY A 142 23.65 -20.35 32.00
N GLY A 143 23.20 -21.59 32.23
CA GLY A 143 21.92 -21.88 32.91
C GLY A 143 20.59 -21.70 32.18
N ALA A 144 20.19 -22.71 31.39
CA ALA A 144 18.81 -23.17 31.37
C ALA A 144 18.82 -24.70 31.34
N GLY A 145 18.29 -25.33 32.39
CA GLY A 145 18.01 -26.77 32.39
C GLY A 145 17.00 -27.07 31.29
N GLY A 146 17.43 -27.86 30.30
CA GLY A 146 16.59 -28.26 29.17
C GLY A 146 17.42 -28.72 27.98
N ALA A 147 17.85 -29.99 28.02
CA ALA A 147 18.35 -30.82 26.92
C ALA A 147 19.14 -30.11 25.78
N ALA A 148 20.46 -29.98 25.97
CA ALA A 148 21.38 -29.68 24.87
C ALA A 148 21.61 -30.95 24.02
N GLY A 149 21.02 -30.99 22.82
CA GLY A 149 21.55 -31.76 21.70
C GLY A 149 22.51 -30.86 20.91
N GLY A 150 23.79 -31.26 20.83
CA GLY A 150 24.85 -30.48 20.21
C GLY A 150 24.67 -30.26 18.70
N GLY A 151 25.03 -29.07 18.25
CA GLY A 151 25.10 -28.71 16.83
C GLY A 151 25.28 -27.22 16.65
N SER A 152 26.51 -26.80 16.32
CA SER A 152 26.77 -25.52 15.67
C SER A 152 26.14 -25.59 14.27
N THR A 153 24.87 -25.25 14.22
CA THR A 153 24.11 -24.89 13.02
C THR A 153 23.30 -23.68 13.41
N THR A 154 23.41 -22.63 12.61
CA THR A 154 22.78 -21.31 12.68
C THR A 154 21.27 -21.35 12.97
N ASN A 155 20.89 -21.68 14.21
CA ASN A 155 19.51 -21.75 14.66
C ASN A 155 19.17 -20.40 15.31
N TYR A 156 18.56 -19.52 14.53
CA TYR A 156 18.00 -18.26 15.02
C TYR A 156 16.78 -18.55 15.90
N PHE A 157 17.01 -18.77 17.19
CA PHE A 157 15.92 -18.91 18.14
C PHE A 157 15.22 -17.56 18.33
N PRO A 158 13.88 -17.50 18.24
CA PRO A 158 13.13 -16.27 18.43
C PRO A 158 13.25 -15.80 19.88
N VAL A 159 13.37 -14.49 20.11
CA VAL A 159 13.35 -13.92 21.46
C VAL A 159 12.14 -13.04 21.68
N ALA A 160 11.31 -13.36 22.67
CA ALA A 160 10.04 -12.68 22.93
C ALA A 160 10.14 -11.28 23.56
N SER A 161 11.33 -10.78 23.88
CA SER A 161 11.52 -9.54 24.65
C SER A 161 11.93 -8.36 23.78
N CYS A 162 11.25 -7.23 23.97
CA CYS A 162 11.65 -5.94 23.43
C CYS A 162 12.69 -5.21 24.30
N THR A 163 12.74 -5.51 25.60
CA THR A 163 13.46 -4.71 26.61
C THR A 163 14.81 -5.31 27.01
N MET A 164 15.03 -6.60 26.74
CA MET A 164 16.21 -7.33 27.22
C MET A 164 16.92 -8.10 26.10
N PRO A 165 18.25 -7.94 25.93
CA PRO A 165 19.05 -6.85 26.52
C PRO A 165 18.64 -5.49 25.93
N ALA A 166 18.87 -4.40 26.64
CA ALA A 166 18.52 -3.05 26.18
C ALA A 166 19.23 -2.67 24.86
N THR A 167 20.41 -3.26 24.60
CA THR A 167 21.21 -3.07 23.40
C THR A 167 20.77 -3.92 22.20
N ARG A 168 19.75 -4.79 22.33
CA ARG A 168 19.30 -5.69 21.23
C ARG A 168 19.05 -4.97 19.92
N TRP A 169 18.62 -3.73 19.99
CA TRP A 169 18.19 -2.97 18.82
C TRP A 169 19.19 -1.90 18.43
N ASP A 170 20.39 -1.90 19.02
CA ASP A 170 21.47 -1.07 18.51
C ASP A 170 21.86 -1.55 17.11
N ASP A 171 22.15 -0.63 16.20
CA ASP A 171 22.46 -0.94 14.79
C ASP A 171 23.71 -1.82 14.63
N SER A 172 24.60 -1.80 15.63
CA SER A 172 25.81 -2.63 15.66
C SER A 172 25.59 -4.06 16.20
N SER A 173 24.41 -4.37 16.73
CA SER A 173 24.18 -5.64 17.43
C SER A 173 23.80 -6.80 16.50
N ASP A 174 24.29 -8.00 16.82
CA ASP A 174 23.91 -9.24 16.13
C ASP A 174 22.61 -9.88 16.65
N LEU A 175 21.88 -9.17 17.52
CA LEU A 175 20.75 -9.68 18.31
C LEU A 175 19.39 -9.52 17.61
N PHE A 176 19.40 -9.11 16.35
CA PHE A 176 18.24 -8.99 15.50
C PHE A 176 18.54 -9.42 14.06
N GLU A 177 17.50 -9.76 13.34
CA GLU A 177 17.51 -9.93 11.90
C GLU A 177 16.66 -8.82 11.27
N GLU A 178 17.20 -8.11 10.29
CA GLU A 178 16.42 -7.15 9.51
C GLU A 178 15.61 -7.89 8.45
N ILE A 179 14.29 -7.71 8.47
CA ILE A 179 13.34 -8.44 7.63
C ILE A 179 13.00 -7.66 6.37
N GLU A 180 12.75 -6.36 6.54
CA GLU A 180 12.31 -5.47 5.47
C GLU A 180 12.74 -4.05 5.82
N SER A 181 13.13 -3.29 4.80
CA SER A 181 13.28 -1.84 4.90
C SER A 181 12.49 -1.14 3.81
N PHE A 182 11.98 0.05 4.15
CA PHE A 182 11.20 0.89 3.27
C PHE A 182 11.59 2.36 3.45
N THR A 183 12.18 2.94 2.41
CA THR A 183 12.49 4.36 2.37
C THR A 183 11.31 5.15 1.78
N LEU A 184 10.93 6.22 2.46
CA LEU A 184 9.91 7.15 1.99
C LEU A 184 10.55 8.14 1.02
N GLY A 185 10.36 7.91 -0.28
CA GLY A 185 10.60 8.89 -1.36
C GLY A 185 11.97 9.58 -1.37
N GLY A 186 12.83 9.23 -2.34
CA GLY A 186 14.19 9.78 -2.35
C GLY A 186 14.86 9.93 -3.71
N GLN A 187 14.16 10.16 -4.83
CA GLN A 187 14.83 10.17 -6.15
C GLN A 187 14.46 11.31 -7.12
N ALA A 188 13.90 12.45 -6.67
CA ALA A 188 13.84 13.63 -7.55
C ALA A 188 13.78 14.98 -6.79
N PRO A 189 14.32 16.07 -7.37
CA PRO A 189 14.35 17.40 -6.77
C PRO A 189 12.97 18.07 -6.55
N TYR A 190 11.88 17.46 -7.03
CA TYR A 190 10.49 17.89 -6.80
C TYR A 190 9.67 16.86 -5.97
N ASP A 191 10.35 15.88 -5.36
CA ASP A 191 9.75 14.64 -4.83
C ASP A 191 10.15 14.35 -3.39
N LEU A 192 10.29 15.40 -2.57
CA LEU A 192 10.57 15.23 -1.15
C LEU A 192 9.27 14.93 -0.42
N VAL A 193 8.95 13.64 -0.29
CA VAL A 193 7.94 13.15 0.65
C VAL A 193 8.53 13.35 2.05
N LYS A 194 8.00 14.28 2.85
CA LYS A 194 8.41 14.39 4.25
C LYS A 194 7.36 13.75 5.14
N THR A 195 7.81 12.85 5.99
CA THR A 195 6.98 12.06 6.89
C THR A 195 7.24 12.47 8.31
N GLU A 196 6.38 13.34 8.81
CA GLU A 196 6.44 13.73 10.21
C GLU A 196 5.88 12.61 11.10
N PHE A 197 6.77 11.89 11.77
CA PHE A 197 6.41 10.85 12.72
C PHE A 197 6.12 11.47 14.10
N SER A 198 4.89 11.92 14.33
CA SER A 198 4.50 12.59 15.58
C SER A 198 4.02 11.59 16.66
N ILE A 199 4.86 11.25 17.64
CA ILE A 199 4.44 10.40 18.77
C ILE A 199 3.66 11.22 19.82
N TYR A 200 2.39 10.89 20.05
CA TYR A 200 1.68 11.36 21.24
C TYR A 200 2.07 10.52 22.47
N SER A 201 3.12 10.91 23.19
CA SER A 201 3.46 10.32 24.49
C SER A 201 2.60 10.96 25.58
N ALA A 202 1.66 10.22 26.16
CA ALA A 202 0.88 10.71 27.30
C ALA A 202 1.41 10.12 28.61
N GLN A 203 2.29 10.86 29.27
CA GLN A 203 2.07 11.07 30.70
C GLN A 203 0.91 12.07 30.81
N SER A 204 -0.01 11.90 31.76
CA SER A 204 -1.15 12.81 31.94
C SER A 204 -0.66 14.26 32.04
N GLY A 205 -1.01 15.10 31.05
CA GLY A 205 -0.54 16.50 30.98
C GLY A 205 0.76 16.74 30.17
N ALA A 206 1.36 15.71 29.56
CA ALA A 206 2.54 15.86 28.73
C ALA A 206 2.20 16.18 27.27
N THR A 207 2.96 17.14 26.72
CA THR A 207 2.93 17.55 25.31
C THR A 207 3.28 16.38 24.38
N ALA A 208 2.70 16.35 23.18
CA ALA A 208 3.09 15.40 22.13
C ALA A 208 4.60 15.48 21.87
N THR A 209 5.31 14.36 21.92
CA THR A 209 6.72 14.30 21.56
C THR A 209 6.81 14.04 20.06
N VAL A 210 6.91 15.10 19.27
CA VAL A 210 7.14 14.96 17.83
C VAL A 210 8.54 14.33 17.62
N ILE A 211 8.61 13.29 16.80
CA ILE A 211 9.87 12.73 16.33
C ILE A 211 10.10 13.28 14.92
N GLY A 212 11.09 14.17 14.82
CA GLY A 212 11.46 14.77 13.53
C GLY A 212 12.09 13.74 12.59
N ASP A 213 12.27 14.10 11.32
CA ASP A 213 12.81 13.16 10.30
C ASP A 213 14.22 12.65 10.63
N SER A 214 15.02 13.47 11.31
CA SER A 214 16.40 13.12 11.72
C SER A 214 16.45 12.40 13.07
N GLU A 215 15.31 12.19 13.73
CA GLU A 215 15.24 11.49 15.01
C GLU A 215 14.83 10.03 14.80
N VAL A 216 15.18 9.18 15.76
CA VAL A 216 14.84 7.75 15.71
C VAL A 216 13.57 7.49 16.52
N GLY A 217 12.63 6.74 15.96
CA GLY A 217 11.40 6.32 16.62
C GLY A 217 11.23 4.82 16.52
N ASP A 218 11.18 4.13 17.66
CA ASP A 218 11.08 2.68 17.70
C ASP A 218 9.73 2.25 18.30
N VAL A 219 9.06 1.32 17.62
CA VAL A 219 7.87 0.64 18.11
C VAL A 219 8.12 -0.86 18.09
N CYS A 220 8.04 -1.49 19.25
CA CYS A 220 8.29 -2.91 19.40
C CYS A 220 7.02 -3.66 19.80
N PHE A 221 6.75 -4.78 19.13
CA PHE A 221 5.67 -5.70 19.42
C PHE A 221 6.22 -6.94 20.09
N THR A 222 5.67 -7.28 21.25
CA THR A 222 5.93 -8.57 21.90
C THR A 222 4.98 -9.65 21.34
N PRO A 223 5.33 -10.93 21.45
CA PRO A 223 4.43 -12.03 21.10
C PRO A 223 3.12 -12.03 21.91
N SER A 224 3.15 -11.49 23.13
CA SER A 224 1.95 -11.29 23.97
C SER A 224 0.99 -10.22 23.44
N GLY A 225 1.37 -9.51 22.36
CA GLY A 225 0.57 -8.45 21.76
C GLY A 225 0.70 -7.08 22.43
N THR A 226 1.65 -6.93 23.35
CA THR A 226 1.97 -5.64 23.94
C THR A 226 2.76 -4.82 22.93
N MET A 227 2.37 -3.57 22.75
CA MET A 227 3.18 -2.60 22.02
C MET A 227 3.96 -1.74 23.01
N LEU A 228 5.25 -1.59 22.75
CA LEU A 228 6.13 -0.67 23.45
C LEU A 228 6.69 0.33 22.45
N PHE A 229 7.01 1.52 22.92
CA PHE A 229 7.65 2.54 22.09
C PHE A 229 8.81 3.18 22.84
N ARG A 230 9.75 3.73 22.07
CA ARG A 230 10.81 4.59 22.60
C ARG A 230 11.22 5.63 21.57
N LYS A 231 11.71 6.76 22.06
CA LYS A 231 12.32 7.83 21.24
C LYS A 231 13.82 7.71 21.33
N GLY A 232 14.50 7.58 20.20
CA GLY A 232 15.94 7.30 20.15
C GLY A 232 16.27 5.82 20.34
N THR A 233 17.55 5.51 20.39
CA THR A 233 18.07 4.14 20.55
C THR A 233 18.46 3.81 22.00
N THR A 234 18.66 4.82 22.83
CA THR A 234 19.19 4.69 24.21
C THR A 234 18.14 4.79 25.30
N THR A 235 16.94 5.29 24.99
CA THR A 235 15.87 5.42 25.99
C THR A 235 15.19 4.07 26.25
N ALA A 236 14.67 3.91 27.46
CA ALA A 236 13.90 2.74 27.82
C ALA A 236 12.59 2.69 27.02
N PHE A 237 12.18 1.47 26.66
CA PHE A 237 10.84 1.24 26.13
C PHE A 237 9.79 1.57 27.19
N SER A 238 8.72 2.21 26.75
CA SER A 238 7.53 2.48 27.55
C SER A 238 6.30 1.94 26.86
N SER A 239 5.31 1.47 27.63
CA SER A 239 4.00 1.13 27.09
C SER A 239 3.24 2.42 26.82
N SER A 240 2.73 2.64 25.60
CA SER A 240 1.86 3.79 25.35
C SER A 240 0.43 3.45 25.78
N PRO A 241 -0.19 4.23 26.67
CA PRO A 241 -1.61 4.09 26.97
C PRO A 241 -2.51 4.62 25.84
N ARG A 242 -1.95 5.28 24.81
CA ARG A 242 -2.70 5.99 23.76
C ARG A 242 -2.21 5.67 22.35
N THR A 243 -3.03 6.04 21.37
CA THR A 243 -2.78 5.85 19.94
C THR A 243 -1.57 6.65 19.46
N LEU A 244 -0.62 6.01 18.80
CA LEU A 244 0.48 6.66 18.09
C LEU A 244 -0.03 7.19 16.74
N MET A 245 0.50 8.31 16.28
CA MET A 245 0.12 8.93 15.01
C MET A 245 1.34 9.09 14.11
N ILE A 246 1.18 8.81 12.82
CA ILE A 246 2.22 9.02 11.81
C ILE A 246 1.60 9.89 10.74
N ARG A 247 2.12 11.10 10.54
CA ARG A 247 1.69 11.98 9.46
C ARG A 247 2.60 11.77 8.25
N VAL A 248 1.98 11.61 7.10
CA VAL A 248 2.64 11.38 5.82
C VAL A 248 2.23 12.51 4.89
N GLY A 249 3.14 13.48 4.70
CA GLY A 249 2.95 14.64 3.86
C GLY A 249 3.88 14.61 2.63
N GLN A 250 3.64 15.52 1.68
CA GLN A 250 4.64 15.84 0.65
C GLN A 250 5.18 17.24 0.95
N MET A 251 6.45 17.50 0.67
CA MET A 251 7.04 18.82 0.85
C MET A 251 7.70 19.33 -0.42
N SER A 252 7.60 20.65 -0.60
CA SER A 252 8.34 21.41 -1.61
C SER A 252 9.22 22.39 -0.85
N GLY A 253 10.50 22.06 -0.69
CA GLY A 253 11.38 22.76 0.25
C GLY A 253 10.92 22.53 1.70
N THR A 254 10.54 23.60 2.40
CA THR A 254 10.08 23.54 3.80
C THR A 254 8.55 23.56 3.94
N THR A 255 7.81 23.70 2.84
CA THR A 255 6.35 23.81 2.86
C THR A 255 5.71 22.47 2.55
N GLU A 256 4.72 22.06 3.35
CA GLU A 256 3.87 20.92 3.04
C GLU A 256 2.94 21.26 1.86
N VAL A 257 2.91 20.39 0.86
CA VAL A 257 2.13 20.57 -0.37
C VAL A 257 1.22 19.36 -0.56
N GLY A 258 -0.03 19.62 -0.96
CA GLY A 258 -0.96 18.55 -1.29
C GLY A 258 -1.68 18.00 -0.07
N ILE A 259 -1.96 16.69 -0.07
CA ILE A 259 -2.81 16.05 0.94
C ILE A 259 -1.96 15.18 1.84
N SER A 260 -2.02 15.48 3.13
CA SER A 260 -1.43 14.67 4.18
C SER A 260 -2.34 13.49 4.53
N ARG A 261 -1.71 12.37 4.87
CA ARG A 261 -2.37 11.17 5.37
C ARG A 261 -1.88 10.89 6.77
N VAL A 262 -2.77 10.33 7.59
CA VAL A 262 -2.44 10.00 8.97
C VAL A 262 -2.62 8.50 9.16
N VAL A 263 -1.63 7.85 9.76
CA VAL A 263 -1.72 6.45 10.20
C VAL A 263 -1.75 6.43 11.72
N PHE A 264 -2.79 5.81 12.27
CA PHE A 264 -2.96 5.59 13.70
C PHE A 264 -2.55 4.18 14.08
N ILE A 265 -1.71 4.04 15.10
CA ILE A 265 -1.40 2.74 15.72
C ILE A 265 -2.01 2.74 17.12
N LEU A 266 -3.07 1.97 17.29
CA LEU A 266 -3.80 1.89 18.56
C LEU A 266 -2.94 1.22 19.64
N PRO A 267 -3.25 1.40 20.93
CA PRO A 267 -2.53 0.75 22.05
C PRO A 267 -2.43 -0.76 21.97
N ASN A 268 -3.40 -1.40 21.30
CA ASN A 268 -3.34 -2.83 21.08
C ASN A 268 -2.28 -3.21 20.03
N GLY A 269 -1.76 -2.28 19.23
CA GLY A 269 -0.83 -2.47 18.12
C GLY A 269 -1.47 -2.52 16.73
N MET A 270 -2.77 -2.24 16.59
CA MET A 270 -3.42 -2.23 15.26
C MET A 270 -3.15 -0.91 14.55
N ALA A 271 -2.59 -0.97 13.35
CA ALA A 271 -2.41 0.20 12.49
C ALA A 271 -3.60 0.39 11.54
N ARG A 272 -4.07 1.63 11.40
CA ARG A 272 -5.17 2.03 10.51
C ARG A 272 -4.90 3.41 9.91
N ILE A 273 -5.33 3.61 8.67
CA ILE A 273 -5.23 4.92 8.02
C ILE A 273 -6.47 5.74 8.39
N ALA A 274 -6.25 6.99 8.77
CA ALA A 274 -7.31 7.96 9.01
C ALA A 274 -8.07 8.29 7.72
N ALA A 275 -9.36 8.57 7.84
CA ALA A 275 -10.09 9.23 6.77
C ALA A 275 -9.44 10.59 6.47
N LYS A 276 -9.52 11.03 5.20
CA LYS A 276 -8.89 12.26 4.69
C LYS A 276 -9.18 13.45 5.62
N VAL A 277 -8.16 13.95 6.31
CA VAL A 277 -8.27 15.19 7.09
C VAL A 277 -8.04 16.33 6.09
N LYS A 278 -9.08 17.12 5.83
CA LYS A 278 -8.96 18.35 5.05
C LYS A 278 -8.52 19.42 6.04
N GLU A 279 -7.27 19.87 5.95
CA GLU A 279 -6.86 21.09 6.65
C GLU A 279 -7.61 22.26 6.02
N SER A 280 -8.31 23.01 6.87
CA SER A 280 -9.10 24.20 6.54
C SER A 280 -8.23 25.43 6.48
#